data_AF-A0A660MHS3-F1
#
_entry.id   AF-A0A660MHS3-F1
#
_cell.length_a   1.000
_cell.length_b   1.000
_cell.length_c   1.000
_cell.angle_alpha   90.00
_cell.angle_beta   90.00
_cell.angle_gamma   90.00
#
_symmetry.space_group_name_H-M   'P 1'
#
loop_
_entity.id
_entity.type
_entity.pdbx_description
1 polymer ?
#
loop_
_entity_poly.entity_id
_entity_poly.type
_entity_poly.pdbx_seq_one_letter_code
_entity_poly.pdbx_strand_id
1 'polypeptide(L)'
;MKILAILVGAIAGLLIVRYFMLDPFEEIGWEIFWHEIFNGKGGVSGEGLEVVLKSNTFMKCSIGTIIGAIAGGVIHSLVNKK
;
A
#
# COMPACT_ATOMS: atom_id res chain seq x y z
N MET A 1 13.96 10.23 -12.81
CA MET A 1 12.82 11.15 -12.56
C MET A 1 12.39 10.97 -11.11
N LYS A 2 12.32 12.05 -10.32
CA LYS A 2 12.03 11.96 -8.87
C LYS A 2 10.72 11.24 -8.57
N ILE A 3 9.69 11.47 -9.39
CA ILE A 3 8.37 10.83 -9.26
C ILE A 3 8.46 9.30 -9.36
N LEU A 4 9.24 8.76 -10.30
CA LEU A 4 9.39 7.31 -10.44
C LEU A 4 10.04 6.69 -9.20
N ALA A 5 11.05 7.35 -8.63
CA ALA A 5 11.68 6.86 -7.40
C ALA A 5 10.74 6.91 -6.18
N ILE A 6 9.90 7.94 -6.09
CA ILE A 6 8.85 8.03 -5.06
C ILE A 6 7.85 6.89 -5.23
N LEU A 7 7.38 6.62 -6.46
CA LEU A 7 6.43 5.52 -6.73
C LEU A 7 7.04 4.15 -6.42
N VAL A 8 8.29 3.90 -6.83
CA VAL A 8 8.99 2.65 -6.50
C VAL A 8 9.16 2.51 -4.99
N GLY A 9 9.54 3.57 -4.30
CA GLY A 9 9.62 3.59 -2.84
C GLY A 9 8.27 3.29 -2.19
N ALA A 10 7.19 3.90 -2.68
CA ALA A 10 5.83 3.68 -2.19
C ALA A 10 5.41 2.20 -2.31
N ILE A 11 5.62 1.61 -3.49
CA ILE A 11 5.32 0.20 -3.75
C ILE A 11 6.19 -0.71 -2.87
N ALA A 12 7.48 -0.43 -2.76
CA ALA A 12 8.38 -1.20 -1.91
C ALA A 12 7.96 -1.15 -0.44
N GLY A 13 7.60 0.03 0.07
CA GLY A 13 7.09 0.20 1.44
C GLY A 13 5.80 -0.56 1.69
N LEU A 14 4.86 -0.52 0.75
CA LEU A 14 3.63 -1.31 0.80
C LEU A 14 3.94 -2.82 0.85
N LEU A 15 4.82 -3.31 -0.02
CA LEU A 15 5.19 -4.72 -0.07
C LEU A 15 5.88 -5.17 1.22
N ILE A 16 6.76 -4.35 1.79
CA ILE A 16 7.41 -4.67 3.07
C ILE A 16 6.37 -4.83 4.17
N VAL A 17 5.42 -3.91 4.30
CA VAL A 17 4.35 -4.04 5.30
C VAL A 17 3.54 -5.30 5.04
N ARG A 18 3.17 -5.56 3.77
CA ARG A 18 2.40 -6.76 3.41
C ARG A 18 3.11 -8.04 3.84
N TYR A 19 4.40 -8.19 3.51
CA TYR A 19 5.14 -9.43 3.75
C TYR A 19 5.57 -9.63 5.21
N PHE A 20 5.76 -8.56 5.97
CA PHE A 20 6.37 -8.65 7.31
C PHE A 20 5.46 -8.22 8.47
N MET A 21 4.40 -7.45 8.22
CA MET A 21 3.59 -6.82 9.28
C MET A 21 2.11 -7.17 9.25
N LEU A 22 1.64 -7.84 8.19
CA LEU A 22 0.26 -8.34 8.13
C LEU A 22 0.18 -9.75 8.69
N ASP A 23 -0.83 -9.97 9.52
CA ASP A 23 -1.19 -11.31 9.97
C ASP A 23 -1.94 -12.08 8.87
N PRO A 24 -1.98 -13.42 8.89
CA PRO A 24 -2.62 -14.22 7.82
C PRO A 24 -4.08 -13.82 7.53
N PHE A 25 -4.85 -13.45 8.56
CA PHE A 25 -6.22 -12.97 8.39
C PHE A 25 -6.29 -11.61 7.69
N GLU A 26 -5.35 -10.72 7.97
CA GLU A 26 -5.27 -9.41 7.33
C GLU A 26 -4.89 -9.56 5.86
N GLU A 27 -3.97 -10.47 5.53
CA GLU A 27 -3.59 -10.74 4.14
C GLU A 27 -4.74 -11.34 3.32
N ILE A 28 -5.47 -12.31 3.88
CA ILE A 28 -6.65 -12.90 3.22
C ILE A 28 -7.72 -11.83 2.99
N GLY A 29 -8.02 -11.01 4.01
CA GLY A 29 -8.98 -9.92 3.87
C GLY A 29 -8.57 -8.90 2.81
N TRP A 30 -7.27 -8.58 2.73
CA TRP A 30 -6.70 -7.68 1.74
C TRP A 30 -6.81 -8.24 0.31
N GLU A 31 -6.54 -9.54 0.13
CA GLU A 31 -6.66 -10.21 -1.17
C GLU A 31 -8.11 -10.25 -1.65
N ILE A 32 -9.05 -10.63 -0.77
CA ILE A 32 -10.48 -10.66 -1.08
C ILE A 32 -10.98 -9.26 -1.47
N PHE A 33 -10.57 -8.23 -0.73
CA PHE A 33 -10.94 -6.85 -1.04
C PHE A 33 -10.50 -6.43 -2.44
N TRP A 34 -9.24 -6.66 -2.80
CA TRP A 34 -8.75 -6.30 -4.14
C TRP A 34 -9.38 -7.16 -5.23
N HIS A 35 -9.63 -8.43 -4.94
CA HIS A 35 -10.32 -9.31 -5.87
C HIS A 35 -11.74 -8.81 -6.15
N GLU A 36 -12.50 -8.39 -5.13
CA GLU A 36 -13.84 -7.82 -5.31
C GLU A 36 -13.81 -6.46 -6.03
N ILE A 37 -12.82 -5.59 -5.76
CA ILE A 37 -12.68 -4.30 -6.46
C ILE A 37 -12.42 -4.49 -7.95
N PHE A 38 -11.47 -5.36 -8.32
CA PHE A 38 -11.01 -5.45 -9.71
C PHE A 38 -11.74 -6.50 -10.53
N ASN A 39 -12.23 -7.57 -9.91
CA ASN A 39 -12.85 -8.72 -10.59
C ASN A 39 -14.33 -8.92 -10.22
N GLY A 40 -14.84 -8.22 -9.19
CA GLY A 40 -16.24 -8.32 -8.78
C GLY A 40 -17.18 -7.63 -9.75
N LYS A 41 -18.25 -8.33 -10.16
CA LYS A 41 -19.28 -7.83 -11.09
C LYS A 41 -20.07 -6.59 -10.60
N GLY A 42 -19.88 -6.17 -9.35
CA GLY A 42 -20.56 -5.02 -8.73
C GLY A 42 -19.64 -4.08 -7.94
N GLY A 43 -18.32 -4.29 -7.98
CA GLY A 43 -17.37 -3.58 -7.11
C GLY A 43 -17.60 -3.84 -5.62
N VAL A 44 -16.89 -3.10 -4.77
CA VAL A 44 -17.08 -3.15 -3.31
C VAL A 44 -18.21 -2.19 -2.92
N SER A 45 -19.16 -2.66 -2.11
CA SER A 45 -20.23 -1.81 -1.57
C SER A 45 -19.64 -0.66 -0.74
N GLY A 46 -20.35 0.47 -0.63
CA GLY A 46 -19.88 1.60 0.18
C GLY A 46 -19.56 1.22 1.62
N GLU A 47 -20.36 0.33 2.21
CA GLU A 47 -20.12 -0.23 3.56
C GLU A 47 -18.86 -1.09 3.61
N GLY A 48 -18.62 -1.96 2.61
CA GLY A 48 -17.40 -2.76 2.53
C GLY A 48 -16.14 -1.92 2.40
N LEU A 49 -16.21 -0.82 1.64
CA LEU A 49 -15.12 0.13 1.50
C LEU A 49 -14.83 0.85 2.83
N GLU A 50 -15.88 1.27 3.55
CA GLU A 50 -15.74 1.92 4.85
C GLU A 50 -15.08 1.00 5.88
N VAL A 51 -15.48 -0.27 5.92
CA VAL A 51 -14.87 -1.29 6.79
C VAL A 51 -13.39 -1.46 6.48
N VAL A 52 -13.02 -1.53 5.20
CA VAL A 52 -11.62 -1.70 4.80
C VAL A 52 -10.80 -0.45 5.13
N LEU A 53 -11.32 0.75 4.86
CA LEU A 53 -10.64 2.02 5.18
C LEU A 53 -10.41 2.20 6.69
N LYS A 54 -11.29 1.65 7.53
CA LYS A 54 -11.15 1.65 8.99
C LYS A 54 -10.33 0.47 9.52
N SER A 55 -9.93 -0.48 8.66
CA SER A 55 -9.17 -1.65 9.09
C SER A 55 -7.72 -1.31 9.45
N ASN A 56 -7.17 -2.05 10.42
CA ASN A 56 -5.74 -1.97 10.74
C ASN A 56 -4.86 -2.29 9.54
N THR A 57 -5.29 -3.22 8.68
CA THR A 57 -4.60 -3.60 7.44
C THR A 57 -4.40 -2.40 6.52
N PHE A 58 -5.47 -1.65 6.23
CA PHE A 58 -5.38 -0.46 5.39
C PHE A 58 -4.49 0.62 5.99
N MET A 59 -4.59 0.84 7.31
CA MET A 59 -3.76 1.82 8.01
C MET A 59 -2.28 1.45 7.98
N LYS A 60 -1.92 0.19 8.27
CA LYS A 60 -0.55 -0.33 8.18
C LYS A 60 0.00 -0.14 6.76
N CYS A 61 -0.74 -0.59 5.74
CA CYS A 61 -0.36 -0.48 4.33
C CYS A 61 -0.17 0.97 3.88
N SER A 62 -1.06 1.88 4.31
CA SER A 62 -0.98 3.31 4.00
C SER A 62 0.26 3.95 4.60
N ILE A 63 0.55 3.66 5.88
CA ILE A 63 1.76 4.16 6.55
C ILE A 63 3.02 3.63 5.86
N GLY A 64 3.07 2.34 5.54
CA GLY A 64 4.18 1.74 4.79
C GLY A 64 4.40 2.40 3.44
N THR A 65 3.32 2.66 2.70
CA THR A 65 3.35 3.34 1.41
C THR A 65 3.92 4.75 1.54
N ILE A 66 3.46 5.53 2.53
CA ILE A 66 3.93 6.91 2.77
C ILE A 66 5.42 6.92 3.16
N ILE A 67 5.83 6.07 4.11
CA ILE A 67 7.23 5.98 4.54
C ILE A 67 8.12 5.56 3.37
N GLY A 68 7.70 4.56 2.59
CA GLY A 68 8.40 4.12 1.39
C GLY A 68 8.53 5.23 0.33
N ALA A 69 7.46 6.00 0.09
CA ALA A 69 7.45 7.12 -0.84
C ALA A 69 8.45 8.21 -0.43
N ILE A 70 8.47 8.57 0.86
CA ILE A 70 9.42 9.53 1.45
C ILE A 70 10.84 9.00 1.27
N ALA A 71 11.11 7.74 1.65
CA ALA A 71 12.43 7.13 1.51
C ALA A 71 12.93 7.13 0.06
N GLY A 72 12.09 6.72 -0.91
CA GLY A 72 12.42 6.75 -2.33
C GLY A 72 12.75 8.16 -2.84
N GLY A 73 11.99 9.16 -2.40
CA GLY A 73 12.24 10.57 -2.72
C GLY A 73 13.55 11.11 -2.14
N VAL A 74 13.87 10.73 -0.90
CA VAL A 74 15.11 11.11 -0.21
C VAL A 74 16.30 10.44 -0.90
N ILE A 75 16.26 9.12 -1.12
CA ILE A 75 17.33 8.36 -1.78
C ILE A 75 17.63 8.94 -3.16
N HIS A 76 16.62 9.19 -3.99
CA HIS A 76 16.82 9.82 -5.31
C HIS A 76 17.48 11.19 -5.20
N SER A 77 17.10 11.98 -4.20
CA SER A 77 17.67 13.32 -3.99
C SER A 77 19.12 13.27 -3.50
N LEU A 78 19.50 12.23 -2.75
CA LEU A 78 20.89 12.01 -2.32
C LEU A 78 21.77 11.51 -3.46
N VAL A 79 21.26 10.57 -4.27
CA VAL A 79 22.00 9.99 -5.39
C VAL A 79 22.25 11.01 -6.51
N ASN A 80 21.26 11.86 -6.82
CA ASN A 80 21.39 12.91 -7.86
C ASN A 80 21.91 14.24 -7.32
N LYS A 81 22.35 14.30 -6.05
CA LYS A 81 23.11 15.45 -5.51
C LYS A 81 24.60 15.38 -5.84
N LYS A 82 25.05 14.25 -6.39
CA LYS A 82 26.33 14.13 -7.11
C LYS A 82 26.15 14.64 -8.54
#